data_AF-A0A6L3F6R5-F1
#
_entry.id   AF-A0A6L3F6R5-F1
#
_cell.length_a   1.000
_cell.length_b   1.000
_cell.length_c   1.000
_cell.angle_alpha   90.00
_cell.angle_beta   90.00
_cell.angle_gamma   90.00
#
_symmetry.space_group_name_H-M   'P 1'
#
loop_
_entity.id
_entity.type
_entity.pdbx_description
1 polymer ?
#
loop_
_entity_poly.entity_id
_entity_poly.type
_entity_poly.pdbx_seq_one_letter_code
_entity_poly.pdbx_strand_id
1 'polypeptide(L)'
;MSLPNVLFQKALKAYRVGEFETARLLLIEFLQGNPQNEQAWFWFGRVTKNPEEKRAAFERAVHLKPDWAEARAALASVEQNQIRHTLGDWQIDLTDLYAEAKVAVKNGRYPEALRLLKQHVQANPDHVNGWLALSRLSANPELKIIALDKAIQLNPKNKEAKKRLKTLKSNHKQPLKLGIAFESVGELERALSAFRKAQRKAKSSAGIQLAKKRQQAVKQQIKQQKIQITTPTYTLVRFAAGPVTLYGLLLLIQAGLNPLRIPFVFYVGILFVVLGSLLLTLVYLTPNHRLNGKLMESAPVAEWAKTAVFSLVGLFCIVLPFLLLFMQSVNRLELFRASLF
;
A
#
# COMPACT_ATOMS: atom_id res chain seq x y z
N MET A 1 -0.20 42.32 2.54
CA MET A 1 -0.69 41.11 1.83
C MET A 1 0.44 40.11 1.78
N SER A 2 0.32 38.95 2.42
CA SER A 2 1.43 38.00 2.51
C SER A 2 1.66 37.31 1.14
N LEU A 3 2.90 37.34 0.65
CA LEU A 3 3.37 36.72 -0.60
C LEU A 3 2.78 35.31 -0.87
N PRO A 4 2.64 34.43 0.14
CA PRO A 4 2.04 33.11 -0.04
C PRO A 4 0.61 33.13 -0.59
N ASN A 5 -0.24 34.03 -0.12
CA ASN A 5 -1.65 34.03 -0.51
C ASN A 5 -1.82 34.43 -1.99
N VAL A 6 -0.93 35.29 -2.51
CA VAL A 6 -0.89 35.69 -3.92
C VAL A 6 -0.53 34.50 -4.81
N LEU A 7 0.44 33.68 -4.38
CA LEU A 7 0.90 32.51 -5.13
C LEU A 7 -0.21 31.46 -5.26
N PHE A 8 -0.93 31.20 -4.16
CA PHE A 8 -2.07 30.29 -4.16
C PHE A 8 -3.20 30.76 -5.08
N GLN A 9 -3.55 32.06 -5.04
CA GLN A 9 -4.58 32.62 -5.93
C GLN A 9 -4.17 32.56 -7.41
N LYS A 10 -2.89 32.80 -7.73
CA LYS A 10 -2.36 32.63 -9.09
C LYS A 10 -2.49 31.18 -9.56
N ALA A 11 -2.20 30.21 -8.69
CA ALA A 11 -2.36 28.80 -9.03
C ALA A 11 -3.82 28.41 -9.32
N LEU A 12 -4.77 28.93 -8.54
CA LEU A 12 -6.20 28.70 -8.77
C LEU A 12 -6.69 29.34 -10.08
N LYS A 13 -6.15 30.52 -10.44
CA LYS A 13 -6.43 31.15 -11.73
C LYS A 13 -5.91 30.30 -12.89
N ALA A 14 -4.65 29.86 -12.81
CA ALA A 14 -4.05 28.97 -13.81
C ALA A 14 -4.87 27.66 -13.97
N TYR A 15 -5.34 27.08 -12.86
CA TYR A 15 -6.24 25.91 -12.90
C TYR A 15 -7.54 26.17 -13.67
N ARG A 16 -8.18 27.32 -13.44
CA ARG A 16 -9.45 27.69 -14.12
C ARG A 16 -9.27 27.95 -15.62
N VAL A 17 -8.10 28.44 -16.01
CA VAL A 17 -7.74 28.68 -17.43
C VAL A 17 -7.33 27.37 -18.13
N GLY A 18 -7.11 26.28 -17.38
CA GLY A 18 -6.71 24.97 -17.91
C GLY A 18 -5.19 24.78 -18.00
N GLU A 19 -4.40 25.72 -17.49
CA GLU A 19 -2.93 25.64 -17.42
C GLU A 19 -2.49 24.78 -16.22
N PHE A 20 -2.72 23.46 -16.32
CA PHE A 20 -2.49 22.53 -15.21
C PHE A 20 -1.02 22.44 -14.79
N GLU A 21 -0.06 22.56 -15.72
CA GLU A 21 1.37 22.52 -15.40
C GLU A 21 1.83 23.79 -14.67
N THR A 22 1.39 24.97 -15.14
CA THR A 22 1.64 26.25 -14.45
C THR A 22 1.05 26.24 -13.05
N ALA A 23 -0.20 25.76 -12.91
CA ALA A 23 -0.87 25.61 -11.61
C ALA A 23 -0.11 24.65 -10.69
N ARG A 24 0.42 23.54 -11.22
CA ARG A 24 1.21 22.57 -10.46
C ARG A 24 2.50 23.17 -9.91
N LEU A 25 3.25 23.91 -10.72
CA LEU A 25 4.50 24.54 -10.30
C LEU A 25 4.26 25.58 -9.20
N LEU A 26 3.25 26.44 -9.37
CA LEU A 26 2.86 27.45 -8.38
C LEU A 26 2.39 26.81 -7.06
N LEU A 27 1.71 25.66 -7.12
CA LEU A 27 1.29 24.93 -5.92
C LEU A 27 2.48 24.28 -5.19
N ILE A 28 3.48 23.77 -5.91
CA ILE A 28 4.69 23.23 -5.31
C ILE A 28 5.45 24.32 -4.55
N GLU A 29 5.67 25.46 -5.19
CA GLU A 29 6.34 26.61 -4.58
C GLU A 29 5.56 27.13 -3.36
N PHE A 30 4.22 27.17 -3.43
CA PHE A 30 3.39 27.55 -2.28
C PHE A 30 3.53 26.58 -1.11
N LEU A 31 3.52 25.28 -1.39
CA LEU A 31 3.61 24.20 -0.41
C LEU A 31 4.98 24.10 0.26
N GLN A 32 6.06 24.56 -0.39
CA GLN A 32 7.38 24.65 0.23
C GLN A 32 7.39 25.61 1.42
N GLY A 33 6.67 26.73 1.32
CA GLY A 33 6.51 27.68 2.43
C GLY A 33 5.38 27.32 3.39
N ASN A 34 4.39 26.53 2.95
CA ASN A 34 3.15 26.27 3.70
C ASN A 34 2.74 24.78 3.66
N PRO A 35 3.53 23.86 4.23
CA PRO A 35 3.30 22.42 4.12
C PRO A 35 2.05 21.94 4.86
N GLN A 36 1.44 22.76 5.72
CA GLN A 36 0.23 22.44 6.47
C GLN A 36 -1.07 22.95 5.83
N ASN A 37 -1.01 23.56 4.64
CA ASN A 37 -2.21 24.07 3.98
C ASN A 37 -2.97 22.94 3.27
N GLU A 38 -4.15 22.58 3.77
CA GLU A 38 -4.96 21.47 3.27
C GLU A 38 -5.50 21.73 1.86
N GLN A 39 -5.86 22.97 1.55
CA GLN A 39 -6.43 23.35 0.25
C GLN A 39 -5.41 23.24 -0.86
N ALA A 40 -4.17 23.68 -0.61
CA ALA A 40 -3.08 23.57 -1.56
C ALA A 40 -2.73 22.11 -1.88
N TRP A 41 -2.75 21.22 -0.89
CA TRP A 41 -2.58 19.77 -1.13
C TRP A 41 -3.71 19.19 -1.98
N PHE A 42 -4.96 19.59 -1.75
CA PHE A 42 -6.09 19.14 -2.57
C PHE A 42 -6.00 19.64 -4.02
N TRP A 43 -5.72 20.92 -4.23
CA TRP A 43 -5.55 21.47 -5.58
C TRP A 43 -4.33 20.88 -6.28
N PHE A 44 -3.26 20.58 -5.54
CA PHE A 44 -2.09 19.89 -6.08
C PHE A 44 -2.45 18.48 -6.57
N GLY A 45 -3.27 17.73 -5.83
CA GLY A 45 -3.82 16.45 -6.28
C GLY A 45 -4.72 16.58 -7.52
N ARG A 46 -5.41 17.70 -7.70
CA ARG A 46 -6.28 17.94 -8.88
C ARG A 46 -5.49 18.17 -10.17
N VAL A 47 -4.32 18.80 -10.08
CA VAL A 47 -3.50 19.17 -11.25
C VAL A 47 -2.42 18.14 -11.59
N THR A 48 -2.07 17.28 -10.64
CA THR A 48 -1.01 16.30 -10.82
C THR A 48 -1.50 15.10 -11.63
N LYS A 49 -0.71 14.75 -12.67
CA LYS A 49 -1.00 13.62 -13.56
C LYS A 49 -0.51 12.28 -13.01
N ASN A 50 0.60 12.28 -12.27
CA ASN A 50 1.16 11.06 -11.68
C ASN A 50 0.20 10.52 -10.60
N PRO A 51 -0.29 9.27 -10.72
CA PRO A 51 -1.25 8.70 -9.77
C PRO A 51 -0.72 8.59 -8.34
N GLU A 52 0.57 8.31 -8.16
CA GLU A 52 1.19 8.20 -6.82
C GLU A 52 1.30 9.57 -6.14
N GLU A 53 1.79 10.58 -6.87
CA GLU A 53 1.85 11.96 -6.34
C GLU A 53 0.43 12.49 -6.06
N LYS A 54 -0.53 12.17 -6.92
CA LYS A 54 -1.94 12.55 -6.77
C LYS A 54 -2.57 11.92 -5.53
N ARG A 55 -2.31 10.64 -5.28
CA ARG A 55 -2.74 9.93 -4.07
C ARG A 55 -2.15 10.58 -2.82
N ALA A 56 -0.83 10.74 -2.79
CA ALA A 56 -0.12 11.33 -1.64
C ALA A 56 -0.64 12.74 -1.31
N ALA A 57 -0.96 13.54 -2.33
CA ALA A 57 -1.53 14.87 -2.17
C ALA A 57 -2.91 14.86 -1.49
N PHE A 58 -3.82 13.98 -1.94
CA PHE A 58 -5.14 13.87 -1.32
C PHE A 58 -5.08 13.23 0.08
N GLU A 59 -4.20 12.26 0.31
CA GLU A 59 -3.96 11.71 1.65
C GLU A 59 -3.50 12.80 2.62
N ARG A 60 -2.58 13.67 2.19
CA ARG A 60 -2.12 14.80 3.00
C ARG A 60 -3.25 15.79 3.31
N ALA A 61 -4.08 16.12 2.32
CA ALA A 61 -5.24 17.00 2.50
C ALA A 61 -6.27 16.43 3.49
N VAL A 62 -6.57 15.12 3.39
CA VAL A 62 -7.48 14.42 4.32
C VAL A 62 -6.87 14.31 5.72
N HIS A 63 -5.55 14.09 5.83
CA HIS A 63 -4.88 14.04 7.13
C HIS A 63 -4.92 15.39 7.86
N LEU A 64 -4.71 16.49 7.12
CA LEU A 64 -4.76 17.85 7.68
C LEU A 64 -6.20 18.26 8.03
N LYS A 65 -7.19 17.81 7.25
CA LYS A 65 -8.62 18.08 7.52
C LYS A 65 -9.47 16.82 7.37
N PRO A 66 -9.56 15.99 8.42
CA PRO A 66 -10.27 14.72 8.37
C PRO A 66 -11.75 14.84 8.01
N ASP A 67 -12.39 15.97 8.29
CA ASP A 67 -13.82 16.23 8.05
C ASP A 67 -14.16 16.67 6.62
N TRP A 68 -13.16 16.91 5.76
CA TRP A 68 -13.40 17.39 4.41
C TRP A 68 -13.91 16.29 3.46
N ALA A 69 -15.23 16.31 3.20
CA ALA A 69 -15.90 15.29 2.39
C ALA A 69 -15.38 15.19 0.94
N GLU A 70 -15.07 16.33 0.32
CA GLU A 70 -14.61 16.38 -1.07
C GLU A 70 -13.20 15.78 -1.23
N ALA A 71 -12.28 16.07 -0.31
CA ALA A 71 -10.95 15.48 -0.31
C ALA A 71 -10.98 13.96 -0.10
N ARG A 72 -11.89 13.46 0.76
CA ARG A 72 -12.11 12.01 0.94
C ARG A 72 -12.67 11.35 -0.31
N ALA A 73 -13.61 11.98 -1.00
CA ALA A 73 -14.16 11.48 -2.25
C ALA A 73 -13.09 11.44 -3.36
N ALA A 74 -12.24 12.48 -3.43
CA ALA A 74 -11.12 12.53 -4.37
C ALA A 74 -10.09 11.43 -4.10
N LEU A 75 -9.71 11.20 -2.83
CA LEU A 75 -8.82 10.11 -2.46
C LEU A 75 -9.41 8.74 -2.84
N ALA A 76 -10.66 8.48 -2.47
CA ALA A 76 -11.34 7.23 -2.81
C ALA A 76 -11.39 6.96 -4.32
N SER A 77 -11.60 8.00 -5.14
CA SER A 77 -11.59 7.87 -6.60
C SER A 77 -10.20 7.51 -7.17
N VAL A 78 -9.14 8.03 -6.56
CA VAL A 78 -7.76 7.74 -6.96
C VAL A 78 -7.37 6.33 -6.54
N GLU A 79 -7.73 5.90 -5.34
CA GLU A 79 -7.52 4.53 -4.88
C GLU A 79 -8.27 3.52 -5.75
N GLN A 80 -9.52 3.82 -6.11
CA GLN A 80 -10.33 2.97 -6.99
C GLN A 80 -9.72 2.86 -8.40
N ASN A 81 -9.21 3.97 -8.95
CA ASN A 81 -8.51 3.97 -10.25
C ASN A 81 -7.15 3.25 -10.18
N GLN A 82 -6.42 3.36 -9.06
CA GLN A 82 -5.16 2.64 -8.86
C GLN A 82 -5.40 1.14 -8.80
N ILE A 83 -6.43 0.71 -8.06
CA ILE A 83 -6.88 -0.68 -8.03
C ILE A 83 -7.28 -1.14 -9.44
N ARG A 84 -7.96 -0.30 -10.22
CA ARG A 84 -8.31 -0.61 -11.61
C ARG A 84 -7.09 -0.76 -12.52
N HIS A 85 -6.05 0.05 -12.34
CA HIS A 85 -4.83 0.04 -13.14
C HIS A 85 -3.89 -1.10 -12.74
N THR A 86 -3.72 -1.38 -11.44
CA THR A 86 -2.92 -2.52 -10.96
C THR A 86 -3.56 -3.86 -11.31
N LEU A 87 -4.90 -3.89 -11.42
CA LEU A 87 -5.65 -5.02 -11.97
C LEU A 87 -5.75 -5.01 -13.51
N GLY A 88 -5.27 -3.96 -14.18
CA GLY A 88 -5.28 -3.82 -15.64
C GLY A 88 -4.24 -4.68 -16.36
N ASP A 89 -3.10 -4.94 -15.72
CA ASP A 89 -2.05 -5.83 -16.26
C ASP A 89 -2.29 -7.30 -15.90
N TRP A 90 -3.16 -7.58 -14.91
CA TRP A 90 -3.69 -8.91 -14.62
C TRP A 90 -5.06 -9.06 -15.27
N GLN A 91 -5.07 -8.98 -16.60
CA GLN A 91 -6.22 -9.39 -17.41
C GLN A 91 -6.30 -10.93 -17.45
N ILE A 92 -6.42 -11.55 -16.27
CA ILE A 92 -7.18 -12.80 -16.15
C ILE A 92 -8.63 -12.37 -16.33
N ASP A 93 -9.38 -13.08 -17.16
CA ASP A 93 -10.72 -12.72 -17.59
C ASP A 93 -11.72 -12.63 -16.41
N LEU A 94 -11.80 -11.46 -15.76
CA LEU A 94 -12.67 -11.21 -14.60
C LEU A 94 -14.17 -11.12 -14.97
N THR A 95 -14.49 -11.32 -16.26
CA THR A 95 -15.84 -11.59 -16.77
C THR A 95 -16.29 -13.03 -16.42
N ASP A 96 -15.34 -13.94 -16.19
CA ASP A 96 -15.61 -15.37 -16.02
C ASP A 96 -16.22 -15.71 -14.65
N LEU A 97 -15.76 -15.16 -13.53
CA LEU A 97 -16.28 -15.53 -12.21
C LEU A 97 -17.80 -15.29 -12.05
N TYR A 98 -18.32 -14.20 -12.61
CA TYR A 98 -19.76 -13.95 -12.62
C TYR A 98 -20.49 -14.84 -13.63
N ALA A 99 -19.89 -15.13 -14.78
CA ALA A 99 -20.44 -16.03 -15.78
C ALA A 99 -20.48 -17.49 -15.27
N GLU A 100 -19.39 -17.98 -14.70
CA GLU A 100 -19.26 -19.26 -14.00
C GLU A 100 -20.26 -19.38 -12.85
N ALA A 101 -20.40 -18.32 -12.04
CA ALA A 101 -21.43 -18.31 -11.01
C ALA A 101 -22.84 -18.49 -11.59
N LYS A 102 -23.16 -17.83 -12.73
CA LYS A 102 -24.45 -18.02 -13.41
C LYS A 102 -24.61 -19.43 -13.96
N VAL A 103 -23.56 -20.03 -14.52
CA VAL A 103 -23.56 -21.41 -15.00
C VAL A 103 -23.77 -22.39 -13.84
N ALA A 104 -23.06 -22.20 -12.73
CA ALA A 104 -23.23 -22.99 -11.51
C ALA A 104 -24.66 -22.89 -10.95
N VAL A 105 -25.28 -21.70 -10.99
CA VAL A 105 -26.71 -21.54 -10.63
C VAL A 105 -27.61 -22.35 -11.57
N LYS A 106 -27.40 -22.28 -12.88
CA LYS A 106 -28.19 -23.05 -13.86
C LYS A 106 -28.05 -24.56 -13.65
N ASN A 107 -26.87 -25.01 -13.24
CA ASN A 107 -26.55 -26.42 -12.99
C ASN A 107 -26.94 -26.88 -11.56
N GLY A 108 -27.64 -26.04 -10.77
CA GLY A 108 -28.07 -26.37 -9.41
C GLY A 108 -26.95 -26.41 -8.37
N ARG A 109 -25.71 -26.04 -8.73
CA ARG A 109 -24.54 -26.00 -7.85
C ARG A 109 -24.53 -24.71 -7.01
N TYR A 110 -25.52 -24.56 -6.16
CA TYR A 110 -25.75 -23.35 -5.37
C TYR A 110 -24.62 -22.98 -4.39
N PRO A 111 -23.98 -23.92 -3.66
CA PRO A 111 -22.87 -23.58 -2.76
C PRO A 111 -21.65 -23.03 -3.49
N GLU A 112 -21.34 -23.61 -4.65
CA GLU A 112 -20.24 -23.18 -5.52
C GLU A 112 -20.53 -21.79 -6.09
N ALA A 113 -21.73 -21.57 -6.64
CA ALA A 113 -22.17 -20.28 -7.12
C ALA A 113 -22.09 -19.19 -6.04
N LEU A 114 -22.42 -19.50 -4.78
CA LEU A 114 -22.27 -18.57 -3.66
C LEU A 114 -20.81 -18.23 -3.37
N ARG A 115 -19.91 -19.20 -3.45
CA ARG A 115 -18.47 -18.98 -3.26
C ARG A 115 -17.92 -18.07 -4.35
N LEU A 116 -18.24 -18.38 -5.61
CA LEU A 116 -17.82 -17.59 -6.79
C LEU A 116 -18.37 -16.16 -6.73
N LEU A 117 -19.66 -16.00 -6.38
CA LEU A 117 -20.25 -14.65 -6.23
C LEU A 117 -19.60 -13.84 -5.11
N LYS A 118 -19.23 -14.46 -3.99
CA LYS A 118 -18.52 -13.76 -2.90
C LYS A 118 -17.16 -13.26 -3.36
N GLN A 119 -16.39 -14.10 -4.05
CA GLN A 119 -15.11 -13.71 -4.62
C GLN A 119 -15.28 -12.60 -5.66
N HIS A 120 -16.30 -12.72 -6.52
CA HIS A 120 -16.63 -11.71 -7.53
C HIS A 120 -16.92 -10.34 -6.92
N VAL A 121 -17.77 -10.26 -5.88
CA VAL A 121 -18.13 -8.96 -5.29
C VAL A 121 -17.02 -8.36 -4.41
N GLN A 122 -16.08 -9.19 -3.93
CA GLN A 122 -14.87 -8.72 -3.26
C GLN A 122 -13.89 -8.11 -4.27
N ALA A 123 -13.72 -8.73 -5.43
CA ALA A 123 -12.89 -8.22 -6.51
C ALA A 123 -13.53 -7.00 -7.20
N ASN A 124 -14.86 -6.99 -7.35
CA ASN A 124 -15.62 -5.93 -8.02
C ASN A 124 -16.73 -5.36 -7.10
N PRO A 125 -16.37 -4.50 -6.14
CA PRO A 125 -17.34 -3.91 -5.20
C PRO A 125 -18.43 -3.08 -5.88
N ASP A 126 -18.20 -2.58 -7.09
CA ASP A 126 -19.15 -1.72 -7.82
C ASP A 126 -20.13 -2.47 -8.74
N HIS A 127 -20.02 -3.81 -8.81
CA HIS A 127 -20.86 -4.60 -9.70
C HIS A 127 -22.27 -4.85 -9.13
N VAL A 128 -23.23 -4.00 -9.51
CA VAL A 128 -24.64 -4.06 -9.05
C VAL A 128 -25.27 -5.45 -9.22
N ASN A 129 -25.10 -6.08 -10.38
CA ASN A 129 -25.73 -7.36 -10.68
C ASN A 129 -25.12 -8.53 -9.89
N GLY A 130 -23.82 -8.45 -9.56
CA GLY A 130 -23.16 -9.40 -8.68
C GLY A 130 -23.74 -9.38 -7.27
N TRP A 131 -23.93 -8.18 -6.70
CA TRP A 131 -24.59 -8.00 -5.41
C TRP A 131 -26.05 -8.47 -5.41
N LEU A 132 -26.82 -8.16 -6.46
CA LEU A 132 -28.20 -8.64 -6.58
C LEU A 132 -28.28 -10.17 -6.71
N ALA A 133 -27.36 -10.80 -7.44
CA ALA A 133 -27.27 -12.25 -7.56
C ALA A 133 -26.94 -12.89 -6.21
N LEU A 134 -25.97 -12.35 -5.48
CA LEU A 134 -25.59 -12.81 -4.14
C LEU A 134 -26.77 -12.71 -3.15
N SER A 135 -27.54 -11.62 -3.21
CA SER A 135 -28.75 -11.45 -2.39
C SER A 135 -29.82 -12.51 -2.70
N ARG A 136 -30.08 -12.79 -3.98
CA ARG A 136 -31.09 -13.76 -4.38
C ARG A 136 -30.71 -15.17 -3.94
N LEU A 137 -29.45 -15.53 -4.15
CA LEU A 137 -28.97 -16.88 -3.95
C LEU A 137 -28.64 -17.21 -2.48
N SER A 138 -28.27 -16.21 -1.68
CA SER A 138 -27.94 -16.46 -0.28
C SER A 138 -29.14 -17.02 0.47
N ALA A 139 -28.95 -18.03 1.32
CA ALA A 139 -29.97 -18.44 2.29
C ALA A 139 -29.92 -17.57 3.56
N ASN A 140 -28.80 -16.88 3.80
CA ASN A 140 -28.53 -16.13 5.01
C ASN A 140 -29.16 -14.71 4.92
N PRO A 141 -30.18 -14.39 5.73
CA PRO A 141 -30.89 -13.12 5.68
C PRO A 141 -29.99 -11.90 5.91
N GLU A 142 -28.94 -12.05 6.72
CA GLU A 142 -27.97 -11.00 6.99
C GLU A 142 -27.11 -10.71 5.76
N LEU A 143 -26.63 -11.75 5.06
CA LEU A 143 -25.90 -11.58 3.80
C LEU A 143 -26.79 -10.98 2.70
N LYS A 144 -28.08 -11.34 2.67
CA LYS A 144 -29.06 -10.69 1.77
C LYS A 144 -29.18 -9.20 2.02
N ILE A 145 -29.24 -8.79 3.29
CA ILE A 145 -29.34 -7.38 3.69
C ILE A 145 -28.12 -6.61 3.21
N ILE A 146 -26.91 -7.16 3.42
CA ILE A 146 -25.65 -6.52 2.99
C ILE A 146 -25.62 -6.33 1.49
N ALA A 147 -25.93 -7.39 0.74
CA ALA A 147 -25.88 -7.38 -0.71
C ALA A 147 -26.93 -6.43 -1.32
N LEU A 148 -28.15 -6.35 -0.76
CA LEU A 148 -29.15 -5.38 -1.18
C LEU A 148 -28.76 -3.93 -0.83
N ASP A 149 -28.17 -3.70 0.34
CA ASP A 149 -27.72 -2.37 0.78
C ASP A 149 -26.64 -1.82 -0.15
N LYS A 150 -25.68 -2.67 -0.56
CA LYS A 150 -24.66 -2.33 -1.57
C LYS A 150 -25.26 -2.09 -2.95
N ALA A 151 -26.14 -2.97 -3.41
CA ALA A 151 -26.81 -2.78 -4.70
C ALA A 151 -27.61 -1.47 -4.78
N ILE A 152 -28.21 -1.02 -3.67
CA ILE A 152 -28.92 0.27 -3.59
C ILE A 152 -27.96 1.46 -3.54
N GLN A 153 -26.82 1.34 -2.85
CA GLN A 153 -25.78 2.38 -2.84
C GLN A 153 -25.25 2.63 -4.26
N LEU A 154 -25.01 1.56 -5.01
CA LEU A 154 -24.50 1.63 -6.38
C LEU A 154 -25.59 2.04 -7.39
N ASN A 155 -26.84 1.60 -7.17
CA ASN A 155 -27.98 2.02 -8.00
C ASN A 155 -29.17 2.46 -7.12
N PRO A 156 -29.23 3.76 -6.76
CA PRO A 156 -30.30 4.31 -5.93
C PRO A 156 -31.69 4.24 -6.55
N LYS A 157 -31.82 3.99 -7.87
CA LYS A 157 -33.12 3.91 -8.57
C LYS A 157 -33.79 2.53 -8.45
N ASN A 158 -33.11 1.52 -7.91
CA ASN A 158 -33.66 0.17 -7.77
C ASN A 158 -34.72 0.10 -6.64
N LYS A 159 -35.99 0.37 -6.99
CA LYS A 159 -37.14 0.35 -6.06
C LYS A 159 -37.38 -1.04 -5.45
N GLU A 160 -37.13 -2.10 -6.23
CA GLU A 160 -37.35 -3.49 -5.80
C GLU A 160 -36.36 -3.90 -4.70
N ALA A 161 -35.07 -3.55 -4.87
CA ALA A 161 -34.06 -3.78 -3.85
C ALA A 161 -34.39 -3.03 -2.55
N LYS A 162 -34.88 -1.79 -2.64
CA LYS A 162 -35.31 -1.00 -1.47
C LYS A 162 -36.48 -1.64 -0.73
N LYS A 163 -37.51 -2.11 -1.46
CA LYS A 163 -38.67 -2.79 -0.85
C LYS A 163 -38.24 -4.05 -0.13
N ARG A 164 -37.44 -4.91 -0.79
CA ARG A 164 -36.89 -6.15 -0.18
C ARG A 164 -36.04 -5.87 1.04
N LEU A 165 -35.16 -4.87 0.98
CA LEU A 165 -34.32 -4.47 2.12
C LEU A 165 -35.17 -4.02 3.32
N LYS A 166 -36.23 -3.25 3.08
CA LYS A 166 -37.14 -2.79 4.14
C LYS A 166 -37.85 -3.96 4.82
N THR A 167 -38.39 -4.90 4.05
CA THR A 167 -39.04 -6.11 4.57
C THR A 167 -38.05 -7.02 5.32
N LEU A 168 -36.84 -7.20 4.80
CA LEU A 168 -35.80 -8.00 5.45
C LEU A 168 -35.32 -7.36 6.76
N LYS A 169 -35.07 -6.04 6.78
CA LYS A 169 -34.65 -5.32 8.00
C LYS A 169 -35.78 -5.24 9.05
N SER A 170 -37.06 -5.20 8.66
CA SER A 170 -38.16 -5.23 9.64
C SER A 170 -38.28 -6.60 10.32
N ASN A 171 -38.03 -7.67 9.57
CA ASN A 171 -38.18 -9.05 10.04
C ASN A 171 -36.91 -9.54 10.78
N HIS A 172 -35.71 -9.10 10.38
CA HIS A 172 -34.44 -9.47 11.02
C HIS A 172 -33.93 -8.38 11.99
N LYS A 173 -34.21 -8.57 13.28
CA LYS A 173 -33.77 -7.69 14.38
C LYS A 173 -32.50 -8.18 15.10
N GLN A 174 -31.66 -9.01 14.49
CA GLN A 174 -30.46 -9.59 15.14
C GLN A 174 -29.15 -8.92 14.71
N PRO A 175 -28.67 -7.88 15.43
CA PRO A 175 -27.46 -7.13 15.09
C PRO A 175 -26.16 -7.95 15.15
N LEU A 176 -26.11 -9.02 15.97
CA LEU A 176 -24.92 -9.85 16.12
C LEU A 176 -24.59 -10.64 14.85
N LYS A 177 -25.61 -11.31 14.28
CA LYS A 177 -25.47 -12.07 13.02
C LYS A 177 -25.10 -11.15 11.86
N LEU A 178 -25.61 -9.92 11.87
CA LEU A 178 -25.30 -8.91 10.86
C LEU A 178 -23.81 -8.50 10.92
N GLY A 179 -23.23 -8.36 12.11
CA GLY A 179 -21.80 -8.09 12.26
C GLY A 179 -20.90 -9.22 11.72
N ILE A 180 -21.26 -10.48 12.01
CA ILE A 180 -20.55 -11.65 11.48
C ILE A 180 -20.65 -11.70 9.95
N ALA A 181 -21.82 -11.37 9.39
CA ALA A 181 -21.99 -11.33 7.94
C ALA A 181 -21.13 -10.22 7.30
N PHE A 182 -21.03 -9.03 7.92
CA PHE A 182 -20.14 -7.96 7.43
C PHE A 182 -18.66 -8.36 7.49
N GLU A 183 -18.24 -9.05 8.56
CA GLU A 183 -16.90 -9.63 8.70
C GLU A 183 -16.62 -10.61 7.55
N SER A 184 -17.55 -11.52 7.23
CA SER A 184 -17.39 -12.52 6.16
C SER A 184 -17.27 -11.93 4.74
N VAL A 185 -17.73 -10.69 4.56
CA VAL A 185 -17.69 -9.98 3.27
C VAL A 185 -16.45 -9.08 3.17
N GLY A 186 -15.72 -8.86 4.29
CA GLY A 186 -14.54 -7.99 4.34
C GLY A 186 -14.86 -6.53 4.69
N GLU A 187 -16.12 -6.22 5.06
CA GLU A 187 -16.57 -4.88 5.44
C GLU A 187 -16.30 -4.60 6.92
N LEU A 188 -15.02 -4.55 7.28
CA LEU A 188 -14.54 -4.56 8.67
C LEU A 188 -15.08 -3.39 9.51
N GLU A 189 -15.15 -2.17 8.95
CA GLU A 189 -15.68 -0.99 9.66
C GLU A 189 -17.18 -1.09 9.96
N ARG A 190 -17.96 -1.61 9.00
CA ARG A 190 -19.40 -1.86 9.20
C ARG A 190 -19.64 -3.01 10.15
N ALA A 191 -18.78 -4.03 10.14
CA ALA A 191 -18.80 -5.12 11.12
C ALA A 191 -18.61 -4.58 12.55
N LEU A 192 -17.65 -3.67 12.78
CA LEU A 192 -17.44 -3.01 14.08
C LEU A 192 -18.69 -2.25 14.55
N SER A 193 -19.32 -1.49 13.64
CA SER A 193 -20.57 -0.77 13.93
C SER A 193 -21.70 -1.73 14.34
N ALA A 194 -21.87 -2.83 13.60
CA ALA A 194 -22.87 -3.85 13.88
C ALA A 194 -22.61 -4.57 15.23
N PHE A 195 -21.35 -4.91 15.54
CA PHE A 195 -21.00 -5.51 16.84
C PHE A 195 -21.24 -4.56 18.02
N ARG A 196 -20.96 -3.26 17.87
CA ARG A 196 -21.32 -2.24 18.89
C ARG A 196 -22.83 -2.18 19.10
N LYS A 197 -23.62 -2.18 18.02
CA LYS A 197 -25.09 -2.23 18.10
C LYS A 197 -25.57 -3.53 18.74
N ALA A 198 -24.89 -4.64 18.49
CA ALA A 198 -25.19 -5.93 19.09
C ALA A 198 -24.98 -5.94 20.60
N GLN A 199 -23.89 -5.34 21.10
CA GLN A 199 -23.66 -5.21 22.54
C GLN A 199 -24.76 -4.40 23.24
N ARG A 200 -25.24 -3.31 22.63
CA ARG A 200 -26.29 -2.46 23.22
C ARG A 200 -27.68 -3.10 23.24
N LYS A 201 -27.99 -3.95 22.25
CA LYS A 201 -29.31 -4.61 22.11
C LYS A 201 -29.36 -6.04 22.64
N ALA A 202 -28.22 -6.64 23.00
CA ALA A 202 -28.17 -8.01 23.46
C ALA A 202 -28.82 -8.13 24.85
N LYS A 203 -29.84 -8.99 24.96
CA LYS A 203 -30.50 -9.31 26.22
C LYS A 203 -29.71 -10.32 27.08
N SER A 204 -28.69 -10.97 26.52
CA SER A 204 -27.92 -12.03 27.17
C SER A 204 -26.43 -11.66 27.28
N SER A 205 -25.87 -11.89 28.47
CA SER A 205 -24.45 -11.73 28.81
C SER A 205 -23.52 -12.45 27.83
N ALA A 206 -23.86 -13.69 27.43
CA ALA A 206 -23.06 -14.47 26.47
C ALA A 206 -22.98 -13.82 25.08
N GLY A 207 -24.09 -13.21 24.63
CA GLY A 207 -24.14 -12.47 23.36
C GLY A 207 -23.27 -11.21 23.37
N ILE A 208 -23.19 -10.53 24.52
CA ILE A 208 -22.33 -9.35 24.72
C ILE A 208 -20.86 -9.76 24.67
N GLN A 209 -20.48 -10.85 25.36
CA GLN A 209 -19.11 -11.35 25.38
C GLN A 209 -18.65 -11.78 23.97
N LEU A 210 -19.49 -12.52 23.24
CA LEU A 210 -19.18 -12.95 21.87
C LEU A 210 -19.00 -11.75 20.93
N ALA A 211 -19.89 -10.75 21.00
CA ALA A 211 -19.77 -9.52 20.22
C ALA A 211 -18.47 -8.75 20.54
N LYS A 212 -18.07 -8.70 21.81
CA LYS A 212 -16.83 -8.04 22.26
C LYS A 212 -15.59 -8.75 21.72
N LYS A 213 -15.56 -10.09 21.81
CA LYS A 213 -14.47 -10.92 21.27
C LYS A 213 -14.30 -10.71 19.76
N ARG A 214 -15.40 -10.78 19.00
CA ARG A 214 -15.39 -10.57 17.54
C ARG A 214 -14.98 -9.14 17.17
N GLN A 215 -15.46 -8.14 17.91
CA GLN A 215 -15.04 -6.75 17.72
C GLN A 215 -13.52 -6.56 17.89
N GLN A 216 -12.91 -7.22 18.89
CA GLN A 216 -11.46 -7.16 19.09
C GLN A 216 -10.70 -7.81 17.92
N ALA A 217 -11.15 -8.98 17.44
CA ALA A 217 -10.55 -9.65 16.29
C ALA A 217 -10.58 -8.77 15.03
N VAL A 218 -11.72 -8.14 14.73
CA VAL A 218 -11.85 -7.23 13.57
C VAL A 218 -10.95 -6.00 13.71
N LYS A 219 -10.82 -5.42 14.92
CA LYS A 219 -9.87 -4.31 15.15
C LYS A 219 -8.43 -4.71 14.87
N GLN A 220 -8.04 -5.95 15.21
CA GLN A 220 -6.70 -6.46 14.91
C GLN A 220 -6.50 -6.62 13.40
N GLN A 221 -7.49 -7.16 12.68
CA GLN A 221 -7.44 -7.27 11.22
C GLN A 221 -7.25 -5.90 10.55
N ILE A 222 -7.99 -4.88 10.98
CA ILE A 222 -7.83 -3.50 10.48
C ILE A 222 -6.43 -2.95 10.79
N LYS A 223 -5.92 -3.22 12.01
CA LYS A 223 -4.57 -2.78 12.40
C LYS A 223 -3.51 -3.44 11.51
N GLN A 224 -3.64 -4.72 11.20
CA GLN A 224 -2.72 -5.46 10.34
C GLN A 224 -2.78 -4.96 8.89
N GLN A 225 -3.97 -4.67 8.37
CA GLN A 225 -4.12 -4.08 7.02
C GLN A 225 -3.48 -2.69 6.91
N LYS A 226 -3.46 -1.89 7.98
CA LYS A 226 -2.85 -0.54 7.98
C LYS A 226 -1.32 -0.53 8.09
N ILE A 227 -0.66 -1.65 8.40
CA ILE A 227 0.79 -1.66 8.73
C ILE A 227 1.70 -1.87 7.49
N GLN A 228 1.17 -2.13 6.29
CA GLN A 228 2.02 -2.37 5.10
C GLN A 228 2.36 -1.11 4.27
N ILE A 229 2.54 0.05 4.91
CA ILE A 229 3.31 1.15 4.31
C ILE A 229 4.56 1.30 5.16
N THR A 230 5.53 0.39 4.98
CA THR A 230 6.86 0.60 5.52
C THR A 230 7.46 1.79 4.79
N THR A 231 7.84 2.83 5.52
CA THR A 231 8.54 3.99 4.99
C THR A 231 9.78 3.50 4.19
N PRO A 232 10.02 4.01 2.98
CA PRO A 232 11.09 3.54 2.08
C PRO A 232 12.48 3.49 2.74
N THR A 233 12.70 4.32 3.76
CA THR A 233 13.94 4.42 4.51
C THR A 233 14.30 3.16 5.30
N TYR A 234 13.33 2.45 5.90
CA TYR A 234 13.62 1.22 6.64
C TYR A 234 13.94 0.05 5.72
N THR A 235 13.29 0.00 4.56
CA THR A 235 13.60 -0.97 3.51
C THR A 235 15.02 -0.74 2.98
N LEU A 236 15.40 0.53 2.76
CA LEU A 236 16.74 0.92 2.33
C LEU A 236 17.83 0.51 3.33
N VAL A 237 17.62 0.79 4.62
CA VAL A 237 18.56 0.41 5.68
C VAL A 237 18.66 -1.11 5.82
N ARG A 238 17.55 -1.84 5.69
CA ARG A 238 17.54 -3.31 5.81
C ARG A 238 18.33 -3.99 4.69
N PHE A 239 18.19 -3.53 3.44
CA PHE A 239 18.94 -4.11 2.32
C PHE A 239 20.43 -3.74 2.38
N ALA A 240 20.76 -2.51 2.77
CA ALA A 240 22.15 -2.09 2.92
C ALA A 240 22.86 -2.72 4.13
N ALA A 241 22.12 -3.08 5.19
CA ALA A 241 22.70 -3.64 6.40
C ALA A 241 23.30 -5.05 6.22
N GLY A 242 22.74 -5.88 5.32
CA GLY A 242 23.17 -7.27 5.15
C GLY A 242 24.68 -7.45 4.86
N PRO A 243 25.21 -6.88 3.77
CA PRO A 243 26.63 -6.98 3.44
C PRO A 243 27.54 -6.36 4.50
N VAL A 244 27.10 -5.25 5.12
CA VAL A 244 27.85 -4.54 6.16
C VAL A 244 27.97 -5.38 7.43
N THR A 245 26.88 -6.00 7.89
CA THR A 245 26.88 -6.89 9.05
C THR A 245 27.74 -8.13 8.78
N LEU A 246 27.65 -8.71 7.59
CA LEU A 246 28.46 -9.87 7.22
C LEU A 246 29.97 -9.54 7.23
N TYR A 247 30.36 -8.41 6.63
CA TYR A 247 31.76 -7.98 6.60
C TYR A 247 32.29 -7.71 8.01
N GLY A 248 31.52 -7.03 8.87
CA GLY A 248 31.87 -6.77 10.26
C GLY A 248 32.04 -8.05 11.09
N LEU A 249 31.18 -9.04 10.87
CA LEU A 249 31.25 -10.34 11.55
C LEU A 249 32.50 -11.13 11.12
N LEU A 250 32.85 -11.12 9.82
CA LEU A 250 34.08 -11.73 9.33
C LEU A 250 35.34 -11.06 9.89
N LEU A 251 35.34 -9.72 9.98
CA LEU A 251 36.44 -8.98 10.63
C LEU A 251 36.64 -9.39 12.08
N LEU A 252 35.56 -9.50 12.85
CA LEU A 252 35.62 -9.91 14.25
C LEU A 252 36.14 -11.34 14.41
N ILE A 253 35.70 -12.27 13.53
CA ILE A 253 36.18 -13.65 13.53
C ILE A 253 37.68 -13.71 13.21
N GLN A 254 38.16 -13.01 12.18
CA GLN A 254 39.58 -13.01 11.80
C GLN A 254 40.48 -12.33 12.85
N ALA A 255 39.92 -11.42 13.64
CA ALA A 255 40.61 -10.75 14.72
C ALA A 255 40.58 -11.54 16.05
N GLY A 256 39.93 -12.70 16.10
CA GLY A 256 39.73 -13.47 17.33
C GLY A 256 38.97 -12.66 18.39
N LEU A 257 37.98 -11.88 17.97
CA LEU A 257 37.21 -10.94 18.79
C LEU A 257 38.04 -9.80 19.43
N ASN A 258 39.28 -9.58 18.98
CA ASN A 258 40.10 -8.48 19.45
C ASN A 258 40.24 -7.36 18.39
N PRO A 259 39.43 -6.29 18.47
CA PRO A 259 39.37 -5.25 17.45
C PRO A 259 40.69 -4.47 17.27
N LEU A 260 41.55 -4.44 18.28
CA LEU A 260 42.84 -3.72 18.22
C LEU A 260 43.89 -4.42 17.35
N ARG A 261 43.68 -5.68 16.97
CA ARG A 261 44.59 -6.43 16.08
C ARG A 261 44.29 -6.24 14.59
N ILE A 262 43.25 -5.48 14.26
CA ILE A 262 42.81 -5.27 12.88
C ILE A 262 43.61 -4.10 12.26
N PRO A 263 44.31 -4.32 11.13
CA PRO A 263 44.97 -3.23 10.42
C PRO A 263 43.97 -2.15 9.98
N PHE A 264 44.37 -0.88 10.07
CA PHE A 264 43.51 0.27 9.75
C PHE A 264 42.82 0.18 8.37
N VAL A 265 43.50 -0.41 7.38
CA VAL A 265 43.00 -0.63 6.01
C VAL A 265 41.65 -1.37 5.98
N PHE A 266 41.41 -2.30 6.89
CA PHE A 266 40.18 -3.09 6.91
C PHE A 266 38.97 -2.33 7.47
N TYR A 267 39.20 -1.31 8.30
CA TYR A 267 38.18 -0.37 8.74
C TYR A 267 37.73 0.55 7.60
N VAL A 268 38.65 0.96 6.72
CA VAL A 268 38.32 1.66 5.47
C VAL A 268 37.45 0.77 4.57
N GLY A 269 37.68 -0.55 4.60
CA GLY A 269 36.83 -1.54 3.93
C GLY A 269 35.36 -1.49 4.37
N ILE A 270 35.07 -1.21 5.65
CA ILE A 270 33.69 -1.07 6.15
C ILE A 270 32.99 0.09 5.43
N LEU A 271 33.68 1.23 5.28
CA LEU A 271 33.15 2.40 4.60
C LEU A 271 32.86 2.10 3.11
N PHE A 272 33.74 1.33 2.46
CA PHE A 272 33.55 0.85 1.09
C PHE A 272 32.33 -0.06 0.95
N VAL A 273 32.14 -1.02 1.86
CA VAL A 273 30.96 -1.91 1.85
C VAL A 273 29.67 -1.14 2.11
N VAL A 274 29.69 -0.16 3.02
CA VAL A 274 28.53 0.73 3.27
C VAL A 274 28.19 1.55 2.03
N LEU A 275 29.19 2.18 1.41
CA LEU A 275 29.00 2.99 0.21
C LEU A 275 28.47 2.13 -0.96
N GLY A 276 29.06 0.96 -1.20
CA GLY A 276 28.63 0.05 -2.26
C GLY A 276 27.21 -0.50 -2.02
N SER A 277 26.87 -0.83 -0.78
CA SER A 277 25.53 -1.34 -0.41
C SER A 277 24.46 -0.26 -0.57
N LEU A 278 24.77 0.99 -0.21
CA LEU A 278 23.88 2.13 -0.46
C LEU A 278 23.68 2.38 -1.95
N LEU A 279 24.76 2.33 -2.74
CA LEU A 279 24.74 2.59 -4.18
C LEU A 279 23.92 1.52 -4.93
N LEU A 280 24.09 0.25 -4.58
CA LEU A 280 23.29 -0.85 -5.14
C LEU A 280 21.82 -0.76 -4.74
N THR A 281 21.54 -0.42 -3.48
CA THR A 281 20.17 -0.25 -2.97
C THR A 281 19.46 0.93 -3.63
N LEU A 282 20.18 2.03 -3.90
CA LEU A 282 19.65 3.14 -4.68
C LEU A 282 19.28 2.68 -6.08
N VAL A 283 20.19 2.02 -6.80
CA VAL A 283 19.95 1.51 -8.16
C VAL A 283 18.72 0.58 -8.24
N TYR A 284 18.57 -0.36 -7.29
CA TYR A 284 17.44 -1.29 -7.26
C TYR A 284 16.10 -0.62 -6.92
N LEU A 285 16.11 0.46 -6.15
CA LEU A 285 14.89 1.16 -5.72
C LEU A 285 14.51 2.35 -6.62
N THR A 286 15.41 2.81 -7.50
CA THR A 286 15.15 3.93 -8.43
C THR A 286 15.01 3.50 -9.89
N PRO A 287 13.89 2.87 -10.29
CA PRO A 287 13.44 2.98 -11.68
C PRO A 287 12.86 4.37 -12.02
N ASN A 288 12.40 5.19 -11.04
CA ASN A 288 11.58 6.38 -11.35
C ASN A 288 11.65 7.59 -10.36
N HIS A 289 12.72 7.78 -9.56
CA HIS A 289 12.77 8.91 -8.59
C HIS A 289 13.52 10.16 -9.11
N ARG A 290 12.93 11.34 -8.86
CA ARG A 290 13.33 12.72 -9.28
C ARG A 290 14.80 13.14 -9.08
N LEU A 291 15.59 12.40 -8.30
CA LEU A 291 17.01 12.70 -8.06
C LEU A 291 17.89 12.33 -9.27
N ASN A 292 17.42 11.42 -10.15
CA ASN A 292 18.09 11.12 -11.42
C ASN A 292 18.05 12.29 -12.41
N GLY A 293 17.06 13.17 -12.32
CA GLY A 293 16.91 14.27 -13.29
C GLY A 293 18.12 15.20 -13.35
N LYS A 294 18.81 15.44 -12.23
CA LYS A 294 19.97 16.35 -12.17
C LYS A 294 21.34 15.67 -12.29
N LEU A 295 21.45 14.38 -11.97
CA LEU A 295 22.69 13.61 -12.06
C LEU A 295 22.80 12.81 -13.36
N MET A 296 21.69 12.52 -14.05
CA MET A 296 21.65 11.68 -15.25
C MET A 296 21.43 12.45 -16.57
N GLU A 297 21.20 13.77 -16.54
CA GLU A 297 20.99 14.63 -17.71
C GLU A 297 22.25 14.88 -18.55
N SER A 298 23.44 14.61 -18.02
CA SER A 298 24.72 15.06 -18.61
C SER A 298 25.43 14.06 -19.55
N ALA A 299 24.81 12.94 -19.95
CA ALA A 299 25.46 11.97 -20.83
C ALA A 299 24.51 11.26 -21.83
N PRO A 300 24.87 11.15 -23.12
CA PRO A 300 24.05 10.55 -24.19
C PRO A 300 24.18 9.02 -24.20
N VAL A 301 24.04 8.38 -23.03
CA VAL A 301 24.20 6.93 -22.88
C VAL A 301 22.86 6.34 -22.42
N ALA A 302 22.44 5.24 -23.04
CA ALA A 302 21.19 4.54 -22.75
C ALA A 302 21.01 4.28 -21.23
N GLU A 303 19.80 4.48 -20.71
CA GLU A 303 19.51 4.42 -19.26
C GLU A 303 19.94 3.09 -18.61
N TRP A 304 19.83 1.98 -19.33
CA TRP A 304 20.27 0.66 -18.86
C TRP A 304 21.79 0.59 -18.65
N ALA A 305 22.58 1.29 -19.46
CA ALA A 305 24.05 1.25 -19.39
C ALA A 305 24.59 2.04 -18.19
N LYS A 306 23.98 3.18 -17.83
CA LYS A 306 24.33 3.93 -16.61
C LYS A 306 24.01 3.12 -15.35
N THR A 307 22.83 2.50 -15.32
CA THR A 307 22.39 1.61 -14.23
C THR A 307 23.32 0.41 -14.09
N ALA A 308 23.78 -0.16 -15.20
CA ALA A 308 24.77 -1.23 -15.21
C ALA A 308 26.13 -0.77 -14.65
N VAL A 309 26.62 0.41 -15.04
CA VAL A 309 27.87 0.98 -14.52
C VAL A 309 27.80 1.22 -13.01
N PHE A 310 26.73 1.86 -12.52
CA PHE A 310 26.56 2.07 -11.08
C PHE A 310 26.40 0.75 -10.31
N SER A 311 25.70 -0.24 -10.86
CA SER A 311 25.60 -1.57 -10.28
C SER A 311 26.96 -2.26 -10.18
N LEU A 312 27.78 -2.17 -11.23
CA LEU A 312 29.14 -2.73 -11.26
C LEU A 312 30.06 -2.03 -10.26
N VAL A 313 29.99 -0.71 -10.15
CA VAL A 313 30.76 0.07 -9.16
C VAL A 313 30.32 -0.28 -7.74
N GLY A 314 29.01 -0.36 -7.48
CA GLY A 314 28.47 -0.76 -6.17
C GLY A 314 28.91 -2.18 -5.79
N LEU A 315 28.85 -3.12 -6.74
CA LEU A 315 29.31 -4.49 -6.53
C LEU A 315 30.82 -4.55 -6.28
N PHE A 316 31.62 -3.79 -7.03
CA PHE A 316 33.07 -3.72 -6.83
C PHE A 316 33.42 -3.20 -5.43
N CYS A 317 32.75 -2.14 -4.97
CA CYS A 317 32.94 -1.59 -3.62
C CYS A 317 32.57 -2.59 -2.51
N ILE A 318 31.64 -3.51 -2.75
CA ILE A 318 31.29 -4.58 -1.81
C ILE A 318 32.30 -5.73 -1.91
N VAL A 319 32.65 -6.20 -3.10
CA VAL A 319 33.44 -7.43 -3.30
C VAL A 319 34.92 -7.22 -2.97
N LEU A 320 35.50 -6.06 -3.28
CA LEU A 320 36.93 -5.80 -3.09
C LEU A 320 37.37 -5.96 -1.62
N PRO A 321 36.70 -5.37 -0.61
CA PRO A 321 37.05 -5.59 0.80
C PRO A 321 36.97 -7.07 1.23
N PHE A 322 35.99 -7.82 0.73
CA PHE A 322 35.86 -9.25 1.05
C PHE A 322 37.00 -10.08 0.44
N LEU A 323 37.41 -9.77 -0.79
CA LEU A 323 38.55 -10.42 -1.43
C LEU A 323 39.86 -10.13 -0.67
N LEU A 324 40.06 -8.90 -0.20
CA LEU A 324 41.23 -8.54 0.60
C LEU A 324 41.26 -9.31 1.94
N LEU A 325 40.11 -9.46 2.60
CA LEU A 325 40.00 -10.30 3.81
C LEU A 325 40.29 -11.77 3.53
N PHE A 326 39.80 -12.29 2.41
CA PHE A 326 40.05 -13.67 2.01
C PHE A 326 41.55 -13.91 1.75
N MET A 327 42.19 -13.04 0.97
CA MET A 327 43.63 -13.11 0.68
C MET A 327 44.47 -13.02 1.96
N GLN A 328 44.10 -12.14 2.90
CA GLN A 328 44.79 -12.08 4.18
C GLN A 328 44.65 -13.38 4.98
N SER A 329 43.47 -13.99 4.96
CA SER A 329 43.22 -15.27 5.63
C SER A 329 44.09 -16.39 5.04
N VAL A 330 44.19 -16.47 3.70
CA VAL A 330 45.03 -17.46 3.02
C VAL A 330 46.50 -17.24 3.36
N ASN A 331 46.99 -16.00 3.30
CA ASN A 331 48.39 -15.68 3.63
C ASN A 331 48.74 -16.07 5.09
N ARG A 332 47.83 -15.86 6.05
CA ARG A 332 48.05 -16.31 7.44
C ARG A 332 48.15 -17.83 7.55
N LEU A 333 47.33 -18.57 6.80
CA LEU A 333 47.37 -20.03 6.78
C LEU A 333 48.66 -20.56 6.14
N GLU A 334 49.14 -19.92 5.07
CA GLU A 334 50.41 -20.28 4.42
C GLU A 334 51.60 -20.01 5.33
N LEU A 335 51.66 -18.85 5.99
CA LEU A 335 52.69 -18.55 6.98
C LEU A 335 52.70 -19.54 8.15
N PHE A 336 51.52 -19.94 8.63
CA PHE A 336 51.39 -20.95 9.68
C PHE A 336 51.90 -22.32 9.22
N ARG A 337 51.56 -22.74 7.98
CA ARG A 337 52.10 -23.98 7.39
C ARG A 337 53.62 -23.92 7.24
N ALA A 338 54.17 -22.79 6.78
CA ALA A 338 55.61 -22.61 6.62
C ALA A 338 56.38 -22.60 7.96
N SER A 339 55.73 -22.31 9.07
CA SER A 339 56.34 -22.36 10.42
C SER A 339 56.29 -23.75 11.09
N LEU A 340 55.57 -24.70 10.49
CA LEU A 340 55.41 -26.07 11.00
C LEU A 340 56.34 -27.09 10.30
N PHE A 341 57.01 -26.68 9.23
CA PHE A 341 58.09 -27.41 8.56
C PHE A 341 59.39 -26.66 8.76
#